data_AF-A0A094I4K0-F1
#
_entry.id   AF-A0A094I4K0-F1
#
_cell.length_a   1.000
_cell.length_b   1.000
_cell.length_c   1.000
_cell.angle_alpha   90.00
_cell.angle_beta   90.00
_cell.angle_gamma   90.00
#
_symmetry.space_group_name_H-M   'P 1'
#
loop_
_entity.id
_entity.type
_entity.pdbx_description
1 polymer ?
#
loop_
_entity_poly.entity_id
_entity_poly.type
_entity_poly.pdbx_seq_one_letter_code
_entity_poly.pdbx_strand_id
1 'polypeptide(L)'
;MQLLIRHPECVRALVAHEPPAFALLPEEYRAKAAGLIEHIYSLYRAKGVQAAMEVFSGGLSAGEDGERMRYCMDTTRGDEIRANSMYWFEFELRQYTSAALDMEVIVAEKKKFIPAAGATSGDGPGVGPIALLAGKVGKEVVRLPGGHISYMVEPEIFANALWVLFEKIIKS
;
A
#
# COMPACT_ATOMS: atom_id res chain seq x y z
N MET A 1 0.01 -5.00 8.11
CA MET A 1 0.85 -6.15 8.55
C MET A 1 1.11 -6.19 10.06
N GLN A 2 1.20 -5.05 10.76
CA GLN A 2 1.43 -5.00 12.21
C GLN A 2 0.47 -5.86 13.04
N LEU A 3 -0.80 -6.00 12.63
CA LEU A 3 -1.76 -6.89 13.30
C LEU A 3 -1.31 -8.36 13.31
N LEU A 4 -0.83 -8.89 12.17
CA LEU A 4 -0.31 -10.26 12.09
C LEU A 4 0.95 -10.42 12.94
N ILE A 5 1.81 -9.40 12.98
CA ILE A 5 3.05 -9.43 13.77
C ILE A 5 2.74 -9.48 15.27
N ARG A 6 1.81 -8.64 15.74
CA ARG A 6 1.56 -8.45 17.18
C ARG A 6 0.54 -9.42 17.76
N HIS A 7 -0.40 -9.88 16.94
CA HIS A 7 -1.53 -10.70 17.34
C HIS A 7 -1.81 -11.82 16.31
N PRO A 8 -0.82 -12.70 16.03
CA PRO A 8 -0.97 -13.74 15.02
C PRO A 8 -2.13 -14.71 15.32
N GLU A 9 -2.52 -14.88 16.58
CA GLU A 9 -3.67 -15.67 17.03
C GLU A 9 -5.02 -15.08 16.59
N CYS A 10 -5.09 -13.77 16.39
CA CYS A 10 -6.31 -13.08 15.93
C CYS A 10 -6.45 -13.07 14.40
N VAL A 11 -5.42 -13.51 13.66
CA VAL A 11 -5.40 -13.44 12.20
C VAL A 11 -5.49 -14.84 11.61
N ARG A 12 -6.61 -15.14 10.94
CA ARG A 12 -6.74 -16.38 10.16
C ARG A 12 -5.96 -16.32 8.85
N ALA A 13 -6.05 -15.19 8.15
CA ALA A 13 -5.35 -14.93 6.89
C ALA A 13 -5.15 -13.42 6.73
N LEU A 14 -4.03 -13.01 6.13
CA LEU A 14 -3.72 -11.62 5.80
C LEU A 14 -3.40 -11.50 4.33
N VAL A 15 -4.26 -10.82 3.56
CA VAL A 15 -3.93 -10.39 2.20
C VAL A 15 -3.24 -9.02 2.30
N ALA A 16 -1.95 -8.99 1.98
CA ALA A 16 -1.16 -7.77 1.94
C ALA A 16 -1.11 -7.27 0.49
N HIS A 17 -2.08 -6.43 0.11
CA HIS A 17 -2.17 -5.84 -1.23
C HIS A 17 -1.29 -4.58 -1.29
N GLU A 18 -0.12 -4.71 -1.92
CA GLU A 18 0.86 -3.63 -2.16
C GLU A 18 1.11 -2.66 -0.99
N PRO A 19 1.40 -3.12 0.24
CA PRO A 19 1.75 -2.20 1.31
C PRO A 19 3.04 -1.44 0.94
N PRO A 20 3.09 -0.10 1.06
CA PRO A 20 4.27 0.71 0.76
C PRO A 20 5.32 0.59 1.88
N ALA A 21 5.77 -0.63 2.16
CA ALA A 21 6.70 -1.00 3.22
C ALA A 21 8.15 -0.69 2.82
N PHE A 22 8.47 0.58 2.61
CA PHE A 22 9.76 1.01 2.06
C PHE A 22 10.95 0.69 2.97
N ALA A 23 10.72 0.48 4.27
CA ALA A 23 11.73 -0.03 5.19
C ALA A 23 12.35 -1.37 4.73
N LEU A 24 11.67 -2.15 3.89
CA LEU A 24 12.18 -3.42 3.37
C LEU A 24 13.08 -3.31 2.13
N LEU A 25 13.06 -2.15 1.48
CA LEU A 25 13.85 -1.95 0.26
C LEU A 25 15.36 -2.06 0.58
N PRO A 26 16.19 -2.44 -0.41
CA PRO A 26 17.63 -2.29 -0.30
C PRO A 26 18.01 -0.84 0.01
N GLU A 27 19.12 -0.62 0.69
CA GLU A 27 19.47 0.68 1.29
C GLU A 27 19.37 1.85 0.30
N GLU A 28 19.90 1.69 -0.91
CA GLU A 28 19.85 2.73 -1.95
C GLU A 28 18.41 3.13 -2.34
N TYR A 29 17.50 2.18 -2.42
CA TYR A 29 16.10 2.42 -2.77
C TYR A 29 15.29 2.90 -1.57
N ARG A 30 15.62 2.41 -0.36
CA ARG A 30 15.04 2.88 0.89
C ARG A 30 15.34 4.35 1.11
N ALA A 31 16.59 4.78 0.94
CA ALA A 31 16.98 6.18 1.09
C ALA A 31 16.27 7.09 0.08
N LYS A 32 16.15 6.65 -1.19
CA LYS A 32 15.39 7.37 -2.21
C LYS A 32 13.90 7.48 -1.87
N ALA A 33 13.28 6.39 -1.41
CA ALA A 33 11.88 6.38 -1.01
C ALA A 33 11.62 7.29 0.20
N ALA A 34 12.48 7.24 1.22
CA ALA A 34 12.40 8.13 2.37
C ALA A 34 12.55 9.61 1.96
N GLY A 35 13.51 9.93 1.09
CA GLY A 35 13.68 11.27 0.55
C GLY A 35 12.46 11.77 -0.23
N LEU A 36 11.82 10.91 -1.04
CA LEU A 36 10.60 11.24 -1.75
C LEU A 36 9.44 11.54 -0.78
N ILE A 37 9.26 10.72 0.26
CA ILE A 37 8.21 10.91 1.27
C ILE A 37 8.41 12.21 2.06
N GLU A 38 9.64 12.52 2.47
CA GLU A 38 9.95 13.80 3.14
C GLU A 38 9.76 15.00 2.22
N HIS A 39 10.09 14.86 0.92
CA HIS A 39 9.83 15.90 -0.07
C HIS A 39 8.32 16.18 -0.22
N ILE A 40 7.51 15.12 -0.30
CA ILE A 40 6.05 15.22 -0.39
C ILE A 40 5.47 15.89 0.86
N TYR A 41 5.92 15.50 2.07
CA TYR A 41 5.49 16.14 3.31
C TYR A 41 5.87 17.63 3.37
N SER A 42 7.12 17.95 3.02
CA SER A 42 7.60 19.34 2.97
C SER A 42 6.78 20.18 2.00
N LEU A 43 6.44 19.61 0.84
CA LEU A 43 5.59 20.26 -0.16
C LEU A 43 4.16 20.46 0.35
N TYR A 44 3.60 19.48 1.05
CA TYR A 44 2.30 19.60 1.72
C TYR A 44 2.30 20.76 2.72
N ARG A 45 3.30 20.84 3.59
CA ARG A 45 3.42 21.92 4.59
C ARG A 45 3.60 23.30 3.95
N ALA A 46 4.29 23.38 2.82
CA ALA A 46 4.58 24.64 2.14
C ALA A 46 3.48 25.11 1.18
N LYS A 47 2.81 24.19 0.49
CA LYS A 47 1.91 24.49 -0.65
C LYS A 47 0.54 23.78 -0.58
N GLY A 48 0.28 23.02 0.48
CA GLY A 48 -0.99 22.33 0.69
C GLY A 48 -1.13 20.98 -0.02
N VAL A 49 -2.28 20.35 0.20
CA VAL A 49 -2.60 18.97 -0.21
C VAL A 49 -2.48 18.76 -1.71
N GLN A 50 -3.04 19.65 -2.53
CA GLN A 50 -3.08 19.49 -3.99
C GLN A 50 -1.68 19.41 -4.59
N ALA A 51 -0.77 20.30 -4.19
CA ALA A 51 0.61 20.30 -4.66
C ALA A 51 1.36 19.03 -4.27
N ALA A 52 1.16 18.55 -3.04
CA ALA A 52 1.78 17.31 -2.56
C ALA A 52 1.22 16.07 -3.26
N MET A 53 -0.09 16.04 -3.51
CA MET A 53 -0.77 14.92 -4.15
C MET A 53 -0.36 14.74 -5.62
N GLU A 54 -0.08 15.85 -6.33
CA GLU A 54 0.46 15.79 -7.69
C GLU A 54 1.79 15.01 -7.74
N VAL A 55 2.70 15.30 -6.81
CA VAL A 55 3.99 14.60 -6.71
C VAL A 55 3.80 13.16 -6.23
N PHE A 56 2.94 12.93 -5.22
CA PHE A 56 2.67 11.59 -4.69
C PHE A 56 2.13 10.65 -5.78
N SER A 57 1.07 11.07 -6.48
CA SER A 57 0.44 10.27 -7.52
C SER A 57 1.37 10.05 -8.72
N GLY A 58 2.17 11.05 -9.12
CA GLY A 58 3.16 10.88 -10.19
C GLY A 58 4.31 9.92 -9.85
N GLY A 59 4.72 9.86 -8.58
CA GLY A 59 5.85 9.04 -8.13
C GLY A 59 5.50 7.61 -7.73
N LEU A 60 4.27 7.36 -7.27
CA LEU A 60 3.88 6.09 -6.63
C LEU A 60 2.64 5.43 -7.23
N SER A 61 1.83 6.15 -8.02
CA SER A 61 0.56 5.64 -8.56
C SER A 61 0.24 6.30 -9.91
N ALA A 62 1.10 6.09 -10.90
CA ALA A 62 0.92 6.69 -12.23
C ALA A 62 -0.36 6.19 -12.94
N GLY A 63 -0.84 6.96 -13.91
CA GLY A 63 -2.01 6.60 -14.71
C GLY A 63 -3.35 6.85 -13.99
N GLU A 64 -4.34 6.01 -14.29
CA GLU A 64 -5.73 6.14 -13.81
C GLU A 64 -5.84 6.13 -12.28
N ASP A 65 -5.00 5.33 -11.61
CA ASP A 65 -4.95 5.27 -10.14
C ASP A 65 -4.59 6.65 -9.56
N GLY A 66 -3.61 7.32 -10.14
CA GLY A 66 -3.18 8.65 -9.70
C GLY A 66 -4.23 9.73 -9.90
N GLU A 67 -4.93 9.69 -11.04
CA GLU A 67 -6.08 10.58 -11.31
C GLU A 67 -7.18 10.39 -10.27
N ARG A 68 -7.52 9.12 -9.99
CA ARG A 68 -8.54 8.79 -9.00
C ARG A 68 -8.12 9.19 -7.58
N MET A 69 -6.85 9.00 -7.19
CA MET A 69 -6.33 9.48 -5.91
C MET A 69 -6.43 11.01 -5.78
N ARG A 70 -5.99 11.76 -6.80
CA ARG A 70 -6.12 13.22 -6.83
C ARG A 70 -7.57 13.67 -6.66
N TYR A 71 -8.49 13.00 -7.36
CA TYR A 71 -9.92 13.27 -7.21
C TYR A 71 -10.41 12.98 -5.79
N CYS A 72 -10.11 11.80 -5.23
CA CYS A 72 -10.57 11.39 -3.90
C CYS A 72 -10.03 12.26 -2.75
N MET A 73 -8.84 12.85 -2.93
CA MET A 73 -8.18 13.65 -1.89
C MET A 73 -8.25 15.16 -2.14
N ASP A 74 -9.00 15.61 -3.14
CA ASP A 74 -9.21 17.03 -3.43
C ASP A 74 -9.99 17.73 -2.31
N THR A 75 -9.29 18.61 -1.59
CA THR A 75 -9.83 19.32 -0.42
C THR A 75 -10.92 20.33 -0.75
N THR A 76 -11.16 20.62 -2.03
CA THR A 76 -12.25 21.50 -2.47
C THR A 76 -13.60 20.78 -2.51
N ARG A 77 -13.60 19.45 -2.45
CA ARG A 77 -14.79 18.61 -2.61
C ARG A 77 -15.57 18.34 -1.33
N GLY A 78 -15.12 18.87 -0.18
CA GLY A 78 -15.84 18.78 1.07
C GLY A 78 -14.94 18.92 2.30
N ASP A 79 -15.53 19.32 3.42
CA ASP A 79 -14.81 19.53 4.68
C ASP A 79 -14.21 18.23 5.24
N GLU A 80 -14.93 17.11 5.11
CA GLU A 80 -14.43 15.79 5.52
C GLU A 80 -13.22 15.35 4.68
N ILE A 81 -13.30 15.48 3.36
CA ILE A 81 -12.19 15.15 2.45
C ILE A 81 -10.97 16.01 2.79
N ARG A 82 -11.18 17.32 3.00
CA ARG A 82 -10.11 18.22 3.42
C ARG A 82 -9.47 17.78 4.73
N ALA A 83 -10.27 17.49 5.75
CA ALA A 83 -9.78 17.07 7.06
C ALA A 83 -8.99 15.75 6.99
N ASN A 84 -9.52 14.75 6.30
CA ASN A 84 -8.88 13.44 6.15
C ASN A 84 -7.57 13.53 5.35
N SER A 85 -7.57 14.28 4.24
CA SER A 85 -6.35 14.50 3.45
C SER A 85 -5.26 15.19 4.26
N MET A 86 -5.61 16.27 5.00
CA MET A 86 -4.65 16.97 5.85
C MET A 86 -4.12 16.08 6.96
N TYR A 87 -4.99 15.30 7.61
CA TYR A 87 -4.59 14.37 8.66
C TYR A 87 -3.61 13.31 8.15
N TRP A 88 -3.92 12.68 7.01
CA TRP A 88 -3.06 11.67 6.40
C TRP A 88 -1.68 12.21 6.06
N PHE A 89 -1.60 13.39 5.44
CA PHE A 89 -0.32 14.03 5.13
C PHE A 89 0.46 14.41 6.39
N GLU A 90 -0.22 14.95 7.40
CA GLU A 90 0.44 15.42 8.62
C GLU A 90 1.00 14.27 9.45
N PHE A 91 0.19 13.22 9.63
CA PHE A 91 0.40 12.22 10.67
C PHE A 91 0.65 10.80 10.17
N GLU A 92 0.22 10.43 8.96
CA GLU A 92 0.21 9.02 8.55
C GLU A 92 1.29 8.69 7.52
N LEU A 93 1.39 9.48 6.45
CA LEU A 93 2.22 9.19 5.27
C LEU A 93 3.66 8.78 5.63
N ARG A 94 4.33 9.56 6.49
CA ARG A 94 5.71 9.30 6.91
C ARG A 94 5.84 8.06 7.80
N GLN A 95 4.81 7.78 8.61
CA GLN A 95 4.86 6.76 9.65
C GLN A 95 4.73 5.36 9.07
N TYR A 96 3.68 5.08 8.30
CA TYR A 96 3.45 3.72 7.82
C TYR A 96 4.43 3.31 6.72
N THR A 97 4.91 4.26 5.90
CA THR A 97 5.88 3.96 4.83
C THR A 97 7.25 3.57 5.38
N SER A 98 7.62 4.16 6.52
CA SER A 98 8.89 3.94 7.21
C SER A 98 8.79 2.89 8.33
N ALA A 99 7.61 2.32 8.56
CA ALA A 99 7.39 1.39 9.67
C ALA A 99 8.25 0.12 9.53
N ALA A 100 9.00 -0.19 10.59
CA ALA A 100 9.75 -1.43 10.67
C ALA A 100 8.80 -2.64 10.73
N LEU A 101 9.17 -3.71 10.04
CA LEU A 101 8.44 -4.97 10.04
C LEU A 101 9.31 -6.04 10.66
N ASP A 102 8.75 -6.75 11.64
CA ASP A 102 9.38 -7.95 12.18
C ASP A 102 9.29 -9.08 11.15
N MET A 103 10.37 -9.23 10.39
CA MET A 103 10.45 -10.22 9.32
C MET A 103 10.53 -11.65 9.85
N GLU A 104 11.03 -11.86 11.06
CA GLU A 104 11.09 -13.20 11.66
C GLU A 104 9.67 -13.71 11.94
N VAL A 105 8.82 -12.86 12.51
CA VAL A 105 7.41 -13.19 12.74
C VAL A 105 6.65 -13.38 11.43
N ILE A 106 6.85 -12.51 10.42
CA ILE A 106 6.20 -12.68 9.11
C ILE A 106 6.59 -14.01 8.46
N VAL A 107 7.86 -14.41 8.55
CA VAL A 107 8.34 -15.69 8.00
C VAL A 107 7.78 -16.88 8.81
N ALA A 108 7.72 -16.78 10.13
CA ALA A 108 7.13 -17.81 10.98
C ALA A 108 5.64 -18.02 10.67
N GLU A 109 4.90 -16.92 10.43
CA GLU A 109 3.48 -16.90 10.13
C GLU A 109 3.18 -16.96 8.61
N LYS A 110 4.16 -17.36 7.78
CA LYS A 110 4.03 -17.35 6.32
C LYS A 110 2.79 -18.08 5.80
N LYS A 111 2.27 -19.08 6.52
CA LYS A 111 1.04 -19.80 6.14
C LYS A 111 -0.17 -18.86 6.05
N LYS A 112 -0.29 -17.89 6.97
CA LYS A 112 -1.38 -16.90 7.02
C LYS A 112 -1.18 -15.73 6.07
N PHE A 113 0.06 -15.45 5.69
CA PHE A 113 0.42 -14.29 4.88
C PHE A 113 0.23 -14.54 3.38
N ILE A 114 -0.57 -13.73 2.70
CA ILE A 114 -0.77 -13.77 1.25
C ILE A 114 -0.27 -12.45 0.65
N PRO A 115 0.88 -12.45 -0.04
CA PRO A 115 1.33 -11.28 -0.78
C PRO A 115 0.45 -11.09 -2.01
N ALA A 116 -0.05 -9.88 -2.23
CA ALA A 116 -0.90 -9.56 -3.36
C ALA A 116 -0.51 -8.23 -4.02
N ALA A 117 -0.77 -8.15 -5.31
CA ALA A 117 -0.64 -6.93 -6.11
C ALA A 117 -1.74 -6.87 -7.17
N GLY A 118 -2.04 -5.68 -7.66
CA GLY A 118 -2.85 -5.49 -8.85
C GLY A 118 -2.21 -6.15 -10.06
N ALA A 119 -3.05 -6.70 -10.94
CA ALA A 119 -2.66 -7.27 -12.20
C ALA A 119 -2.11 -6.20 -13.17
N THR A 120 -2.56 -4.95 -13.04
CA THR A 120 -2.11 -3.83 -13.89
C THR A 120 -1.08 -2.92 -13.21
N SER A 121 -0.74 -3.16 -11.94
CA SER A 121 0.26 -2.37 -11.19
C SER A 121 1.70 -2.52 -11.70
N GLY A 122 1.96 -3.49 -12.58
CA GLY A 122 3.30 -3.81 -13.09
C GLY A 122 4.24 -4.31 -11.98
N ASP A 123 5.53 -4.00 -12.14
CA ASP A 123 6.61 -4.38 -11.20
C ASP A 123 7.45 -3.17 -10.76
N GLY A 124 6.84 -1.97 -10.79
CA GLY A 124 7.48 -0.71 -10.42
C GLY A 124 7.68 -0.53 -8.90
N PRO A 125 8.12 0.66 -8.47
CA PRO A 125 8.43 0.95 -7.06
C PRO A 125 7.30 0.66 -6.05
N GLY A 126 6.02 0.78 -6.46
CA GLY A 126 4.87 0.44 -5.63
C GLY A 126 4.74 -1.06 -5.31
N VAL A 127 5.11 -1.92 -6.25
CA VAL A 127 5.04 -3.40 -6.11
C VAL A 127 6.33 -3.97 -5.50
N GLY A 128 7.44 -3.26 -5.59
CA GLY A 128 8.74 -3.68 -5.08
C GLY A 128 8.72 -4.22 -3.63
N PRO A 129 8.13 -3.52 -2.65
CA PRO A 129 8.07 -4.00 -1.27
C PRO A 129 7.35 -5.35 -1.12
N ILE A 130 6.21 -5.54 -1.78
CA ILE A 130 5.46 -6.80 -1.67
C ILE A 130 6.14 -7.95 -2.41
N ALA A 131 6.82 -7.67 -3.53
CA ALA A 131 7.64 -8.65 -4.24
C ALA A 131 8.82 -9.14 -3.37
N LEU A 132 9.51 -8.24 -2.67
CA LEU A 132 10.58 -8.61 -1.73
C LEU A 132 10.05 -9.45 -0.57
N LEU A 133 8.90 -9.07 0.01
CA LEU A 133 8.23 -9.85 1.05
C LEU A 133 7.88 -11.27 0.57
N ALA A 134 7.30 -11.38 -0.62
CA ALA A 134 6.92 -12.65 -1.23
C ALA A 134 8.13 -13.59 -1.36
N GLY A 135 9.27 -13.06 -1.85
CA GLY A 135 10.53 -13.81 -1.92
C GLY A 135 11.03 -14.28 -0.55
N LYS A 136 10.95 -13.44 0.49
CA LYS A 136 11.37 -13.81 1.85
C LYS A 136 10.52 -14.90 2.49
N VAL A 137 9.23 -14.95 2.19
CA VAL A 137 8.33 -16.01 2.70
C VAL A 137 8.24 -17.23 1.78
N GLY A 138 8.90 -17.19 0.61
CA GLY A 138 8.86 -18.26 -0.38
C GLY A 138 7.49 -18.43 -1.05
N LYS A 139 6.81 -17.32 -1.36
CA LYS A 139 5.50 -17.30 -2.04
C LYS A 139 5.56 -16.47 -3.31
N GLU A 140 4.67 -16.77 -4.25
CA GLU A 140 4.39 -15.89 -5.39
C GLU A 140 3.42 -14.78 -4.99
N VAL A 141 3.52 -13.63 -5.67
CA VAL A 141 2.58 -12.53 -5.50
C VAL A 141 1.28 -12.86 -6.24
N VAL A 142 0.17 -12.95 -5.50
CA VAL A 142 -1.16 -13.12 -6.09
C VAL A 142 -1.55 -11.85 -6.84
N ARG A 143 -1.93 -11.98 -8.11
CA ARG A 143 -2.40 -10.85 -8.92
C ARG A 143 -3.92 -10.73 -8.85
N LEU A 144 -4.41 -9.68 -8.20
CA LEU A 144 -5.83 -9.31 -8.11
C LEU A 144 -6.21 -8.38 -9.26
N PRO A 145 -7.48 -8.33 -9.70
CA PRO A 145 -7.91 -7.44 -10.78
C PRO A 145 -7.60 -5.96 -10.52
N GLY A 146 -7.31 -5.23 -11.60
CA GLY A 146 -6.99 -3.80 -11.59
C GLY A 146 -5.62 -3.46 -10.99
N GLY A 147 -5.45 -2.20 -10.59
CA GLY A 147 -4.21 -1.62 -10.09
C GLY A 147 -4.10 -1.58 -8.56
N HIS A 148 -3.40 -0.57 -8.05
CA HIS A 148 -3.12 -0.36 -6.63
C HIS A 148 -4.40 -0.04 -5.84
N ILE A 149 -5.32 0.71 -6.45
CA ILE A 149 -6.57 1.14 -5.82
C ILE A 149 -7.81 0.57 -6.52
N SER A 150 -7.72 -0.61 -7.10
CA SER A 150 -8.85 -1.22 -7.83
C SER A 150 -10.10 -1.41 -6.97
N TYR A 151 -9.97 -1.53 -5.65
CA TYR A 151 -11.11 -1.51 -4.71
C TYR A 151 -11.89 -0.18 -4.71
N MET A 152 -11.31 0.93 -5.21
CA MET A 152 -11.97 2.23 -5.41
C MET A 152 -12.47 2.46 -6.84
N VAL A 153 -11.92 1.73 -7.81
CA VAL A 153 -12.23 1.91 -9.24
C VAL A 153 -13.28 0.89 -9.70
N GLU A 154 -13.07 -0.39 -9.36
CA GLU A 154 -13.90 -1.54 -9.75
C GLU A 154 -14.21 -2.42 -8.52
N PRO A 155 -14.93 -1.89 -7.50
CA PRO A 155 -15.09 -2.54 -6.20
C PRO A 155 -15.70 -3.94 -6.29
N GLU A 156 -16.69 -4.16 -7.16
CA GLU A 156 -17.35 -5.46 -7.31
C GLU A 156 -16.41 -6.52 -7.88
N ILE A 157 -15.61 -6.16 -8.88
CA ILE A 157 -14.64 -7.07 -9.51
C ILE A 157 -13.55 -7.44 -8.48
N PHE A 158 -13.02 -6.44 -7.77
CA PHE A 158 -12.01 -6.67 -6.73
C PHE A 158 -12.55 -7.52 -5.59
N ALA A 159 -13.74 -7.22 -5.08
CA ALA A 159 -14.37 -7.95 -3.98
C ALA A 159 -14.66 -9.41 -4.35
N ASN A 160 -15.16 -9.67 -5.55
CA ASN A 160 -15.40 -11.04 -6.04
C ASN A 160 -14.10 -11.85 -6.13
N ALA A 161 -13.02 -11.25 -6.65
CA ALA A 161 -11.72 -11.91 -6.71
C ALA A 161 -11.15 -12.20 -5.30
N LEU A 162 -11.30 -11.25 -4.38
CA LEU A 162 -10.88 -11.41 -2.98
C LEU A 162 -11.69 -12.52 -2.28
N TRP A 163 -12.99 -12.61 -2.54
CA TRP A 163 -13.85 -13.67 -2.02
C TRP A 163 -13.39 -15.06 -2.49
N VAL A 164 -13.16 -15.23 -3.79
CA VAL A 164 -12.64 -16.48 -4.36
C VAL A 164 -11.29 -16.88 -3.75
N LEU A 165 -10.42 -15.89 -3.49
CA LEU A 165 -9.16 -16.13 -2.81
C LEU A 165 -9.38 -16.63 -1.37
N PHE A 166 -10.27 -15.99 -0.60
CA PHE A 166 -10.57 -16.42 0.77
C PHE A 166 -11.24 -17.79 0.84
N GLU A 167 -12.13 -18.13 -0.09
CA GLU A 167 -12.73 -19.47 -0.12
C GLU A 167 -11.68 -20.57 -0.27
N LYS A 168 -10.66 -20.35 -1.10
CA LYS A 168 -9.55 -21.31 -1.26
C LYS A 168 -8.76 -21.48 0.03
N ILE A 169 -8.52 -20.38 0.75
CA ILE A 169 -7.77 -20.37 2.02
C ILE A 169 -8.56 -21.01 3.16
N ILE A 170 -9.88 -20.80 3.22
CA ILE A 170 -10.72 -21.37 4.27
C ILE A 170 -10.85 -22.89 4.12
N LYS A 171 -10.84 -23.38 2.87
CA LYS A 171 -10.99 -24.80 2.53
C LYS A 171 -9.68 -25.61 2.58
N SER A 172 -8.52 -24.96 2.61
CA SER A 172 -7.18 -25.59 2.75
C SER A 172 -6.76 -25.77 4.20
#